data_AF-A0A5R2MT00-F1
#
_entry.id   AF-A0A5R2MT00-F1
#
_cell.length_a   1.000
_cell.length_b   1.000
_cell.length_c   1.000
_cell.angle_alpha   90.00
_cell.angle_beta   90.00
_cell.angle_gamma   90.00
#
_symmetry.space_group_name_H-M   'P 1'
#
loop_
_entity.id
_entity.type
_entity.pdbx_description
1 polymer ?
#
loop_
_entity_poly.entity_id
_entity_poly.type
_entity_poly.pdbx_seq_one_letter_code
_entity_poly.pdbx_strand_id
1 'polypeptide(L)'
;AFIATAFAQETPEAASAQWRAVADQIRPKVPKLATIMDEAEPDVLAYMTFPKEHRTKLHSTNPIERLNGEIKRRTEVVGIFPNDDAIVRLVGALLD
;
A
#
# COMPACT_ATOMS: atom_id res chain seq x y z
N ALA A 1 1.08 3.69 -11.84
CA ALA A 1 2.24 3.74 -12.76
C ALA A 1 3.23 4.84 -12.37
N PHE A 2 2.80 6.10 -12.18
CA PHE A 2 3.73 7.21 -11.94
C PHE A 2 4.39 7.26 -10.55
N ILE A 3 3.65 6.98 -9.47
CA ILE A 3 4.22 6.95 -8.10
C ILE A 3 5.26 5.82 -7.94
N ALA A 4 5.10 4.73 -8.69
CA ALA A 4 5.98 3.57 -8.61
C ALA A 4 7.43 3.87 -9.06
N THR A 5 7.67 4.97 -9.78
CA THR A 5 9.02 5.35 -10.22
C THR A 5 9.92 5.80 -9.06
N ALA A 6 9.33 6.26 -7.94
CA ALA A 6 10.09 6.54 -6.72
C ALA A 6 10.64 5.26 -6.09
N PHE A 7 9.91 4.14 -6.16
CA PHE A 7 10.34 2.85 -5.60
C PHE A 7 11.41 2.15 -6.44
N ALA A 8 11.61 2.58 -7.69
CA ALA A 8 12.65 2.05 -8.57
C ALA A 8 14.04 2.68 -8.33
N GLN A 9 14.12 3.71 -7.47
CA GLN A 9 15.38 4.40 -7.19
C GLN A 9 16.27 3.59 -6.24
N GLU A 10 17.59 3.70 -6.42
CA GLU A 10 18.55 2.93 -5.63
C GLU A 10 18.84 3.51 -4.25
N THR A 11 18.69 4.83 -4.10
CA THR A 11 19.01 5.57 -2.88
C THR A 11 17.77 6.26 -2.30
N PRO A 12 17.70 6.43 -0.96
CA PRO A 12 16.62 7.17 -0.30
C PRO A 12 16.46 8.59 -0.83
N GLU A 13 17.57 9.27 -1.12
CA GLU A 13 17.57 10.66 -1.58
C GLU A 13 16.98 10.78 -2.99
N ALA A 14 17.35 9.86 -3.89
CA ALA A 14 16.80 9.80 -5.24
C ALA A 14 15.30 9.46 -5.21
N ALA A 15 14.89 8.54 -4.33
CA ALA A 15 13.48 8.20 -4.16
C ALA A 15 12.64 9.37 -3.64
N SER A 16 13.15 10.10 -2.64
CA SER A 16 12.51 11.31 -2.10
C SER A 16 12.40 12.41 -3.15
N ALA A 17 13.46 12.68 -3.91
CA ALA A 17 13.44 13.66 -4.99
C ALA A 17 12.41 13.28 -6.07
N GLN A 18 12.38 12.01 -6.48
CA GLN A 18 11.42 11.51 -7.46
C GLN A 18 9.99 11.56 -6.91
N TRP A 19 9.76 11.22 -5.64
CA TRP A 19 8.46 11.28 -4.99
C TRP A 19 7.87 12.70 -5.02
N ARG A 20 8.67 13.70 -4.63
CA ARG A 20 8.28 15.11 -4.65
C ARG A 20 8.02 15.62 -6.06
N ALA A 21 8.87 15.24 -7.02
CA ALA A 21 8.65 15.58 -8.43
C ALA A 21 7.30 15.04 -8.94
N VAL A 22 6.91 13.83 -8.56
CA VAL A 22 5.60 13.26 -8.90
C VAL A 22 4.48 14.01 -8.20
N ALA A 23 4.61 14.31 -6.90
CA ALA A 23 3.62 15.07 -6.12
C ALA A 23 3.34 16.44 -6.77
N ASP A 24 4.38 17.16 -7.16
CA ASP A 24 4.25 18.48 -7.79
C ASP A 24 3.63 18.42 -9.18
N GLN A 25 3.92 17.38 -9.97
CA GLN A 25 3.29 17.18 -11.28
C GLN A 25 1.79 16.95 -11.19
N ILE A 26 1.31 16.26 -10.15
CA ILE A 26 -0.11 15.96 -9.99
C ILE A 26 -0.87 17.05 -9.23
N ARG A 27 -0.16 17.89 -8.46
CA ARG A 27 -0.73 18.96 -7.62
C ARG A 27 -1.77 19.83 -8.33
N PRO A 28 -1.58 20.26 -9.61
CA PRO A 28 -2.57 21.07 -10.32
C PRO A 28 -3.86 20.31 -10.65
N LYS A 29 -3.79 18.98 -10.82
CA LYS A 29 -4.92 18.14 -11.24
C LYS A 29 -5.64 17.50 -10.07
N VAL A 30 -4.89 17.07 -9.05
CA VAL A 30 -5.39 16.30 -7.90
C VAL A 30 -4.70 16.79 -6.62
N PRO A 31 -5.01 18.02 -6.15
CA PRO A 31 -4.29 18.65 -5.04
C PRO A 31 -4.37 17.83 -3.73
N LYS A 32 -5.52 17.18 -3.48
CA LYS A 32 -5.69 16.31 -2.30
C LYS A 32 -4.71 15.13 -2.30
N LEU A 33 -4.46 14.52 -3.47
CA LEU A 33 -3.51 13.43 -3.57
C LEU A 33 -2.08 13.92 -3.35
N ALA A 34 -1.71 15.08 -3.88
CA ALA A 34 -0.40 15.68 -3.63
C ALA A 34 -0.16 15.93 -2.14
N THR A 35 -1.15 16.46 -1.40
CA THR A 35 -1.05 16.64 0.06
C THR A 35 -0.83 15.32 0.79
N ILE A 36 -1.60 14.27 0.45
CA ILE A 36 -1.40 12.94 1.04
C ILE A 36 0.01 12.41 0.74
N MET A 37 0.52 12.64 -0.48
CA MET A 37 1.88 12.24 -0.83
C MET A 37 2.93 13.00 0.00
N ASP A 38 2.77 14.31 0.19
CA ASP A 38 3.69 15.11 1.00
C ASP A 38 3.74 14.61 2.46
N GLU A 39 2.59 14.32 3.04
CA GLU A 39 2.47 13.82 4.41
C GLU A 39 3.02 12.40 4.58
N ALA A 40 2.81 11.53 3.58
CA ALA A 40 3.18 10.12 3.65
C ALA A 40 4.62 9.81 3.23
N GLU A 41 5.36 10.77 2.64
CA GLU A 41 6.76 10.58 2.18
C GLU A 41 7.65 9.87 3.22
N PRO A 42 7.77 10.33 4.48
CA PRO A 42 8.66 9.72 5.46
C PRO A 42 8.28 8.27 5.79
N ASP A 43 6.98 7.98 5.89
CA ASP A 43 6.48 6.64 6.22
C ASP A 43 6.65 5.68 5.04
N VAL A 44 6.31 6.13 3.83
CA VAL A 44 6.34 5.32 2.61
C VAL A 44 7.76 5.02 2.16
N LEU A 45 8.72 5.93 2.39
CA LEU A 45 10.12 5.71 2.01
C LEU A 45 10.99 5.15 3.14
N ALA A 46 10.46 5.01 4.36
CA ALA A 46 11.20 4.48 5.52
C ALA A 46 11.87 3.13 5.25
N TYR A 47 11.25 2.27 4.44
CA TYR A 47 11.80 0.94 4.09
C TYR A 47 13.15 1.01 3.36
N MET A 48 13.50 2.14 2.75
CA MET A 48 14.77 2.30 2.05
C MET A 48 15.98 2.37 2.99
N THR A 49 15.75 2.56 4.29
CA THR A 49 16.80 2.47 5.32
C THR A 49 17.26 1.03 5.60
N PHE A 50 16.47 0.04 5.19
CA PHE A 50 16.83 -1.38 5.32
C PHE A 50 17.79 -1.85 4.21
N PRO A 51 18.53 -2.96 4.42
CA PRO A 51 19.31 -3.63 3.39
C PRO A 51 18.50 -3.91 2.11
N LYS A 52 19.14 -3.79 0.93
CA LYS A 52 18.49 -3.89 -0.38
C LYS A 52 17.72 -5.22 -0.55
N GLU A 53 18.22 -6.29 0.04
CA GLU A 53 17.65 -7.64 0.03
C GLU A 53 16.27 -7.71 0.68
N HIS A 54 15.98 -6.82 1.64
CA HIS A 54 14.71 -6.77 2.35
C HIS A 54 13.71 -5.80 1.72
N ARG A 55 14.19 -4.78 1.00
CA ARG A 55 13.36 -3.72 0.42
C ARG A 55 12.24 -4.25 -0.47
N THR A 56 12.52 -5.24 -1.32
CA THR A 56 11.52 -5.83 -2.23
C THR A 56 10.35 -6.48 -1.50
N LYS A 57 10.61 -7.07 -0.33
CA LYS A 57 9.56 -7.67 0.50
C LYS A 57 8.79 -6.60 1.27
N LEU A 58 9.46 -5.53 1.71
CA LEU A 58 8.87 -4.50 2.57
C LEU A 58 7.94 -3.53 1.82
N HIS A 59 8.26 -3.15 0.58
CA HIS A 59 7.41 -2.23 -0.18
C HIS A 59 6.28 -2.92 -0.97
N SER A 60 6.29 -4.27 -1.05
CA SER A 60 5.27 -5.01 -1.80
C SER A 60 3.97 -5.10 -1.00
N THR A 61 2.87 -4.62 -1.57
CA THR A 61 1.51 -4.80 -1.04
C THR A 61 0.86 -6.11 -1.50
N ASN A 62 1.53 -6.91 -2.33
CA ASN A 62 0.97 -8.15 -2.90
C ASN A 62 0.43 -9.13 -1.83
N PRO A 63 1.09 -9.36 -0.69
CA PRO A 63 0.57 -10.28 0.32
C PRO A 63 -0.75 -9.80 0.93
N ILE A 64 -0.84 -8.51 1.26
CA ILE A 64 -2.03 -7.93 1.90
C ILE A 64 -3.17 -7.74 0.89
N GLU A 65 -2.87 -7.36 -0.35
CA GLU A 65 -3.87 -7.27 -1.42
C GLU A 65 -4.47 -8.63 -1.76
N ARG A 66 -3.63 -9.68 -1.82
CA ARG A 66 -4.10 -11.06 -2.03
C ARG A 66 -5.01 -11.51 -0.88
N LEU A 67 -4.63 -11.23 0.36
CA LEU A 67 -5.45 -11.55 1.53
C LEU A 67 -6.78 -10.80 1.51
N ASN A 68 -6.77 -9.49 1.25
CA ASN A 68 -7.98 -8.68 1.16
C ASN A 68 -8.90 -9.15 0.02
N GLY A 69 -8.33 -9.55 -1.12
CA GLY A 69 -9.07 -10.13 -2.23
C GLY A 69 -9.73 -11.46 -1.86
N GLU A 70 -9.04 -12.31 -1.11
CA GLU A 70 -9.57 -13.57 -0.60
C GLU A 70 -10.73 -13.35 0.39
N ILE A 71 -10.55 -12.44 1.35
CA ILE A 71 -11.60 -12.04 2.31
C ILE A 71 -12.83 -11.56 1.55
N LYS A 72 -12.66 -10.60 0.63
CA LYS A 72 -13.74 -10.06 -0.18
C LYS A 72 -14.50 -11.16 -0.93
N ARG A 73 -13.78 -12.05 -1.64
CA ARG A 73 -14.39 -13.14 -2.40
C ARG A 73 -15.23 -14.08 -1.51
N ARG A 74 -14.73 -14.44 -0.33
CA ARG A 74 -15.48 -15.33 0.59
C ARG A 74 -16.67 -14.64 1.23
N THR A 75 -16.56 -13.36 1.56
CA THR A 75 -17.69 -12.59 2.11
C THR A 75 -18.77 -12.32 1.06
N GLU A 76 -18.40 -12.15 -0.21
CA GLU A 76 -19.35 -11.95 -1.31
C GLU A 76 -20.28 -13.14 -1.51
N VAL A 77 -19.80 -14.37 -1.30
CA VAL A 77 -20.62 -15.59 -1.37
C VAL A 77 -21.69 -15.65 -0.27
N VAL A 78 -21.38 -15.13 0.92
CA VAL A 78 -22.31 -15.12 2.06
C VAL A 78 -23.34 -14.00 1.93
N GLY A 79 -22.93 -12.85 1.40
CA GLY A 79 -23.80 -11.68 1.18
C GLY A 79 -24.16 -10.92 2.46
N ILE A 80 -24.87 -11.56 3.39
CA ILE A 80 -25.31 -10.98 4.67
C ILE A 80 -24.96 -11.92 5.81
N PHE A 81 -24.31 -11.40 6.85
CA PHE A 81 -23.98 -12.14 8.05
C PHE A 81 -25.04 -11.95 9.14
N PRO A 82 -25.39 -13.00 9.90
CA PRO A 82 -26.40 -12.92 10.95
C PRO A 82 -25.93 -12.19 12.21
N ASN A 83 -24.61 -12.06 12.42
CA ASN A 83 -23.96 -11.33 13.50
C ASN A 83 -22.45 -11.14 13.20
N ASP A 84 -21.77 -10.37 14.05
CA ASP A 84 -20.34 -10.06 13.91
C ASP A 84 -19.46 -11.30 14.15
N ASP A 85 -19.84 -12.20 15.06
CA ASP A 85 -19.08 -13.43 15.34
C ASP A 85 -18.99 -14.33 14.10
N ALA A 86 -20.02 -14.35 13.25
CA ALA A 86 -20.04 -15.14 12.03
C ALA A 86 -19.01 -14.65 10.99
N ILE A 87 -18.83 -13.34 10.84
CA ILE A 87 -17.81 -12.78 9.93
C ILE A 87 -16.41 -12.95 10.50
N VAL A 88 -16.22 -12.74 11.81
CA VAL A 88 -14.94 -12.96 12.48
C VAL A 88 -14.48 -14.40 12.30
N ARG A 89 -15.37 -15.39 12.45
CA ARG A 89 -15.03 -16.81 12.24
C ARG A 89 -14.65 -17.12 10.79
N LEU A 90 -15.33 -16.56 9.80
CA LEU A 90 -14.99 -16.78 8.39
C LEU A 90 -13.62 -16.19 8.03
N VAL A 91 -13.35 -14.97 8.49
CA VAL A 91 -12.06 -14.31 8.27
C VAL A 91 -10.95 -14.97 9.09
N GLY A 92 -11.22 -15.39 10.32
CA GLY A 92 -10.28 -16.13 11.15
C GLY A 92 -9.84 -17.44 10.49
N ALA A 93 -10.78 -18.23 9.95
CA ALA A 93 -10.48 -19.47 9.24
C ALA A 93 -9.70 -19.27 7.92
N LEU A 94 -9.51 -18.04 7.46
CA LEU A 94 -8.63 -17.68 6.33
C LEU A 94 -7.19 -17.39 6.74
N LEU A 95 -6.98 -17.10 8.03
CA LEU A 95 -5.71 -16.68 8.61
C LEU A 95 -5.01 -17.81 9.40
N ASP A 96 -5.74 -18.89 9.70
CA ASP A 96 -5.23 -20.17 10.25
C ASP A 96 -4.40 -20.96 9.22
#